data_AF-A0A7R9FLL5-F1
#
_entry.id   AF-A0A7R9FLL5-F1
#
_cell.length_a   1.000
_cell.length_b   1.000
_cell.length_c   1.000
_cell.angle_alpha   90.00
_cell.angle_beta   90.00
_cell.angle_gamma   90.00
#
_symmetry.space_group_name_H-M   'P 1'
#
loop_
_entity.id
_entity.type
_entity.pdbx_description
1 polymer ?
#
loop_
_entity_poly.entity_id
_entity_poly.type
_entity_poly.pdbx_seq_one_letter_code
_entity_poly.pdbx_strand_id
1 'polypeptide(L)'
;MSAACDSSLSSWQTVCDSKQVITSDALQILLLQLSCLLVEQASPHIHEATNKKRGNKLRSLMAFAWPCLLGKNCVDPSSRYHGHLLLSHIIIRFAIHKKIVLQVFRSLLKAHAVEARAVVKQALEILTPSLPLRMEDGYTMLTHWTKKIIVEEGHSMQQLFHILQLIVRHYKVYYPVRHHLVQNMVNSIQRMGFSPSAALDHRRLAVDLAEVIIKWELQRIKDEAEAAETRSGTPTPSGAVKRPLCSEEIAAIVEGARKRHAVITGTMLAPAVISKLDPLISKPIERIHADAILNILMRLACQVNDANTTVGSPGEQLSRRCVTLLKMALNPEVWPQQCDLKLNWLEKVFASIDSESPNYGNICTALELLTYLLGIIKKEHILAGFKPLQRGLSACITSSNLKVLRLVHGLLSRLMTIFPTEPTTSNVASKYEELENLYASVGKVVFEGLANYEKNQQASPSSLYGTLMMLKAACVNNQSYIDRLITPFMRVLQRMTKEHLSNHTATKNNPMACELLILSLDLVKNRVVVMGAEIRKTFIGTILVGLIEKSTDIRIMKAIAKVKILGCFILLNH
;
A
#
# COMPACT_ATOMS: atom_id res chain seq x y z
N MET A 1 -23.96 27.85 38.84
CA MET A 1 -22.84 27.61 37.90
C MET A 1 -22.32 28.89 37.23
N SER A 2 -23.16 29.75 36.65
CA SER A 2 -22.71 31.02 36.01
C SER A 2 -21.87 31.93 36.93
N ALA A 3 -22.31 32.18 38.17
CA ALA A 3 -21.59 33.04 39.10
C ALA A 3 -20.22 32.49 39.53
N ALA A 4 -20.09 31.16 39.66
CA ALA A 4 -18.83 30.50 39.97
C ALA A 4 -17.84 30.64 38.80
N CYS A 5 -18.32 30.49 37.56
CA CYS A 5 -17.49 30.67 36.36
C CYS A 5 -16.99 32.11 36.21
N ASP A 6 -17.86 33.10 36.46
CA ASP A 6 -17.48 34.52 36.44
C ASP A 6 -16.48 34.87 37.55
N SER A 7 -16.64 34.28 38.75
CA SER A 7 -15.69 34.41 39.86
C SER A 7 -14.33 33.82 39.50
N SER A 8 -14.27 32.59 38.96
CA SER A 8 -13.01 31.95 38.54
C SER A 8 -12.30 32.76 37.44
N LEU A 9 -13.05 33.35 36.50
CA LEU A 9 -12.48 34.21 35.46
C LEU A 9 -11.92 35.53 36.02
N SER A 10 -12.57 36.11 37.03
CA SER A 10 -12.04 37.31 37.70
C SER A 10 -10.77 37.02 38.50
N SER A 11 -10.72 35.90 39.23
CA SER A 11 -9.51 35.46 39.95
C SER A 11 -8.35 35.18 39.00
N TRP A 12 -8.63 34.54 37.86
CA TRP A 12 -7.64 34.31 36.80
C TRP A 12 -7.08 35.64 36.26
N GLN A 13 -7.95 36.63 35.99
CA GLN A 13 -7.54 37.93 35.47
C GLN A 13 -6.57 38.64 36.43
N THR A 14 -6.86 38.61 37.74
CA THR A 14 -5.99 39.19 38.76
C THR A 14 -4.62 38.51 38.81
N VAL A 15 -4.55 37.19 38.62
CA VAL A 15 -3.28 36.43 38.58
C VAL A 15 -2.47 36.78 37.33
N CYS A 16 -3.11 36.91 36.16
CA CYS A 16 -2.42 37.26 34.92
C CYS A 16 -1.92 38.72 34.87
N ASP A 17 -2.64 39.65 35.49
CA ASP A 17 -2.22 41.06 35.57
C ASP A 17 -1.05 41.25 36.57
N SER A 18 -0.90 40.33 37.52
CA SER A 18 0.17 40.32 38.52
C SER A 18 1.47 39.76 37.95
N LYS A 19 2.18 40.57 37.14
CA LYS A 19 3.49 40.21 36.52
C LYS A 19 4.55 39.68 37.50
N GLN A 20 4.44 39.98 38.81
CA GLN A 20 5.36 39.51 39.85
C GLN A 20 5.14 38.05 40.28
N VAL A 21 3.99 37.43 39.98
CA VAL A 21 3.62 36.08 40.45
C VAL A 21 4.04 34.98 39.46
N ILE A 22 4.25 35.31 38.19
CA ILE A 22 4.61 34.35 37.14
C ILE A 22 6.14 34.33 37.00
N THR A 23 6.82 33.75 38.00
CA THR A 23 8.29 33.61 38.00
C THR A 23 8.77 32.24 37.51
N SER A 24 7.87 31.25 37.41
CA SER A 24 8.20 29.89 36.96
C SER A 24 7.53 29.55 35.62
N ASP A 25 8.33 29.07 34.67
CA ASP A 25 7.87 28.63 33.34
C ASP A 25 6.78 27.54 33.42
N ALA A 26 6.87 26.66 34.42
CA ALA A 26 5.87 25.60 34.64
C ALA A 26 4.50 26.17 35.01
N LEU A 27 4.46 27.19 35.87
CA LEU A 27 3.22 27.87 36.24
C LEU A 27 2.62 28.62 35.05
N GLN A 28 3.47 29.26 34.24
CA GLN A 28 3.02 29.93 33.02
C GLN A 28 2.37 28.96 32.03
N ILE A 29 2.95 27.78 31.83
CA ILE A 29 2.37 26.74 30.96
C ILE A 29 1.02 26.26 31.50
N LEU A 30 0.90 25.99 32.81
CA LEU A 30 -0.36 25.58 33.43
C LEU A 30 -1.45 26.65 33.30
N LEU A 31 -1.10 27.93 33.48
CA LEU A 31 -2.02 29.04 33.28
C LEU A 31 -2.48 29.16 31.81
N LEU A 32 -1.58 28.94 30.85
CA LEU A 32 -1.94 28.90 29.42
C LEU A 32 -2.88 27.73 29.10
N GLN A 33 -2.64 26.55 29.66
CA GLN A 33 -3.51 25.39 29.49
C GLN A 33 -4.89 25.61 30.13
N LEU A 34 -4.94 26.17 31.34
CA LEU A 34 -6.19 26.56 31.99
C LEU A 34 -6.95 27.59 31.14
N SER A 35 -6.24 28.57 30.58
CA SER A 35 -6.83 29.57 29.70
C SER A 35 -7.44 28.93 28.43
N CYS A 36 -6.83 27.88 27.88
CA CYS A 36 -7.40 27.14 26.75
C CYS A 36 -8.74 26.50 27.13
N LEU A 37 -8.81 25.84 28.30
CA LEU A 37 -10.05 25.23 28.81
C LEU A 37 -11.14 26.27 29.06
N LEU A 38 -10.78 27.45 29.61
CA LEU A 38 -11.72 28.55 29.81
C LEU A 38 -12.29 29.05 28.49
N VAL A 39 -11.45 29.24 27.47
CA VAL A 39 -11.89 29.65 26.14
C VAL A 39 -12.80 28.61 25.49
N GLU A 40 -12.51 27.33 25.68
CA GLU A 40 -13.29 26.24 25.09
C GLU A 40 -14.65 26.04 25.77
N GLN A 41 -14.68 26.05 27.10
CA GLN A 41 -15.88 25.70 27.88
C GLN A 41 -16.72 26.92 28.29
N ALA A 42 -16.12 28.10 28.40
CA ALA A 42 -16.78 29.31 28.91
C ALA A 42 -16.73 30.49 27.93
N SER A 43 -16.64 30.24 26.61
CA SER A 43 -16.59 31.31 25.59
C SER A 43 -17.68 32.39 25.72
N PRO A 44 -18.96 32.09 26.06
CA PRO A 44 -20.00 33.12 26.21
C PRO A 44 -19.75 34.08 27.39
N HIS A 45 -19.07 33.62 28.44
CA HIS A 45 -18.73 34.42 29.63
C HIS A 45 -17.50 35.32 29.41
N ILE A 46 -16.69 35.00 28.40
CA ILE A 46 -15.47 35.74 28.05
C ILE A 46 -15.80 36.93 27.16
N HIS A 47 -16.59 36.73 26.09
CA HIS A 47 -16.92 37.81 25.17
C HIS A 47 -18.30 37.57 24.53
N GLU A 48 -19.18 38.56 24.65
CA GLU A 48 -20.49 38.58 24.01
C GLU A 48 -20.63 39.91 23.25
N ALA A 49 -21.06 39.86 21.99
CA ALA A 49 -20.99 40.98 21.05
C ALA A 49 -21.75 42.25 21.52
N THR A 50 -22.67 42.10 22.47
CA THR A 50 -23.52 43.16 23.00
C THR A 50 -22.92 43.91 24.21
N ASN A 51 -21.88 43.38 24.87
CA ASN A 51 -21.43 43.91 26.17
C ASN A 51 -19.95 44.36 26.19
N LYS A 52 -19.72 45.68 26.12
CA LYS A 52 -18.38 46.31 26.09
C LYS A 52 -17.46 45.93 27.26
N LYS A 53 -17.99 45.66 28.46
CA LYS A 53 -17.17 45.27 29.65
C LYS A 53 -16.51 43.89 29.50
N ARG A 54 -17.10 42.98 28.72
CA ARG A 54 -16.56 41.62 28.47
C ARG A 54 -15.42 41.63 27.42
N GLY A 55 -15.35 42.67 26.57
CA GLY A 55 -14.22 42.96 25.68
C GLY A 55 -12.84 42.96 26.34
N ASN A 56 -12.77 43.41 27.60
CA ASN A 56 -11.52 43.50 28.35
C ASN A 56 -10.96 42.12 28.69
N LYS A 57 -11.80 41.14 29.05
CA LYS A 57 -11.36 39.77 29.39
C LYS A 57 -10.69 39.08 28.20
N LEU A 58 -11.28 39.22 27.00
CA LEU A 58 -10.69 38.73 25.76
C LEU A 58 -9.36 39.42 25.45
N ARG A 59 -9.30 40.74 25.61
CA ARG A 59 -8.06 41.51 25.41
C ARG A 59 -6.95 41.04 26.35
N SER A 60 -7.26 40.77 27.62
CA SER A 60 -6.31 40.27 28.60
C SER A 60 -5.82 38.86 28.26
N LEU A 61 -6.70 37.94 27.85
CA LEU A 61 -6.31 36.62 27.34
C LEU A 61 -5.37 36.72 26.13
N MET A 62 -5.68 37.61 25.18
CA MET A 62 -4.82 37.85 24.03
C MET A 62 -3.48 38.48 24.42
N ALA A 63 -3.47 39.44 25.36
CA ALA A 63 -2.27 40.08 25.86
C ALA A 63 -1.36 39.10 26.62
N PHE A 64 -1.96 38.17 27.37
CA PHE A 64 -1.24 37.10 28.06
C PHE A 64 -0.56 36.13 27.09
N ALA A 65 -1.22 35.79 25.98
CA ALA A 65 -0.65 34.94 24.94
C ALA A 65 0.32 35.67 23.99
N TRP A 66 0.21 37.00 23.88
CA TRP A 66 0.94 37.83 22.91
C TRP A 66 2.46 37.64 22.87
N PRO A 67 3.17 37.42 24.00
CA PRO A 67 4.61 37.16 23.98
C PRO A 67 5.02 36.05 23.01
N CYS A 68 4.14 35.08 22.72
CA CYS A 68 4.46 33.99 21.79
C CYS A 68 4.63 34.44 20.34
N LEU A 69 4.07 35.59 19.96
CA LEU A 69 4.14 36.17 18.62
C LEU A 69 5.31 37.14 18.44
N LEU A 70 6.01 37.49 19.52
CA LEU A 70 7.19 38.35 19.48
C LEU A 70 8.39 37.54 18.98
N GLY A 71 9.20 38.16 18.11
CA GLY A 71 10.35 37.50 17.49
C GLY A 71 11.58 37.31 18.39
N LYS A 72 11.57 37.85 19.62
CA LYS A 72 12.69 37.73 20.56
C LYS A 72 12.52 36.44 21.39
N ASN A 73 13.59 35.66 21.52
CA ASN A 73 13.68 34.38 22.27
C ASN A 73 13.54 34.54 23.80
N CYS A 74 12.64 35.42 24.26
CA CYS A 74 12.45 35.72 25.68
C CYS A 74 11.57 34.68 26.40
N VAL A 75 11.13 33.63 25.70
CA VAL A 75 10.20 32.62 26.22
C VAL A 75 10.68 31.25 25.76
N ASP A 76 10.72 30.31 26.70
CA ASP A 76 10.98 28.89 26.43
C ASP A 76 10.09 28.36 25.28
N PRO A 77 10.62 27.53 24.36
CA PRO A 77 9.85 26.98 23.25
C PRO A 77 8.52 26.34 23.67
N SER A 78 8.47 25.62 24.79
CA SER A 78 7.24 24.99 25.29
C SER A 78 6.18 26.03 25.64
N SER A 79 6.56 27.04 26.43
CA SER A 79 5.66 28.13 26.81
C SER A 79 5.19 28.94 25.59
N ARG A 80 6.09 29.18 24.62
CA ARG A 80 5.74 29.84 23.34
C ARG A 80 4.65 29.09 22.58
N TYR A 81 4.73 27.77 22.43
CA TYR A 81 3.73 27.03 21.65
C TYR A 81 2.42 26.79 22.40
N HIS A 82 2.45 26.74 23.74
CA HIS A 82 1.22 26.80 24.53
C HIS A 82 0.50 28.15 24.36
N GLY A 83 1.25 29.26 24.19
CA GLY A 83 0.66 30.55 23.78
C GLY A 83 -0.04 30.48 22.43
N HIS A 84 0.56 29.82 21.43
CA HIS A 84 -0.08 29.63 20.12
C HIS A 84 -1.31 28.71 20.19
N LEU A 85 -1.30 27.72 21.08
CA LEU A 85 -2.46 26.86 21.33
C LEU A 85 -3.63 27.69 21.88
N LEU A 86 -3.38 28.55 22.88
CA LEU A 86 -4.38 29.46 23.42
C LEU A 86 -4.92 30.40 22.33
N LEU A 87 -4.03 31.00 21.52
CA LEU A 87 -4.47 31.82 20.39
C LEU A 87 -5.30 31.04 19.38
N SER A 88 -5.03 29.75 19.15
CA SER A 88 -5.83 28.91 18.25
C SER A 88 -7.25 28.68 18.78
N HIS A 89 -7.40 28.44 20.09
CA HIS A 89 -8.71 28.36 20.76
C HIS A 89 -9.46 29.70 20.74
N ILE A 90 -8.76 30.82 20.93
CA ILE A 90 -9.35 32.17 20.83
C ILE A 90 -9.82 32.43 19.40
N ILE A 91 -8.97 32.12 18.42
CA ILE A 91 -9.30 32.29 17.01
C ILE A 91 -10.55 31.52 16.68
N ILE A 92 -10.69 30.23 17.03
CA ILE A 92 -11.87 29.45 16.62
C ILE A 92 -13.19 29.91 17.28
N ARG A 93 -13.16 30.56 18.46
CA ARG A 93 -14.36 31.00 19.18
C ARG A 93 -14.75 32.46 18.97
N PHE A 94 -13.79 33.34 18.67
CA PHE A 94 -14.04 34.79 18.59
C PHE A 94 -13.66 35.36 17.23
N ALA A 95 -14.24 36.51 16.87
CA ALA A 95 -13.87 37.24 15.66
C ALA A 95 -12.51 37.93 15.86
N ILE A 96 -11.47 37.40 15.22
CA ILE A 96 -10.08 37.89 15.32
C ILE A 96 -9.62 38.40 13.96
N HIS A 97 -8.86 39.49 13.97
CA HIS A 97 -8.36 40.13 12.76
C HIS A 97 -7.43 39.21 11.94
N LYS A 98 -7.63 39.17 10.62
CA LYS A 98 -6.93 38.24 9.70
C LYS A 98 -5.40 38.25 9.80
N LYS A 99 -4.78 39.40 10.07
CA LYS A 99 -3.32 39.51 10.24
C LYS A 99 -2.79 38.66 11.40
N ILE A 100 -3.52 38.62 12.51
CA ILE A 100 -3.13 37.83 13.70
C ILE A 100 -3.29 36.34 13.38
N VAL A 101 -4.42 35.96 12.77
CA VAL A 101 -4.68 34.58 12.34
C VAL A 101 -3.54 34.06 11.45
N LEU A 102 -3.15 34.84 10.43
CA LEU A 102 -2.06 34.48 9.53
C LEU A 102 -0.70 34.44 10.25
N GLN A 103 -0.43 35.34 11.19
CA GLN A 103 0.82 35.34 11.95
C GLN A 103 0.95 34.09 12.82
N VAL A 104 -0.11 33.71 13.54
CA VAL A 104 -0.16 32.46 14.34
C VAL A 104 0.03 31.25 13.43
N PHE A 105 -0.68 31.21 12.30
CA PHE A 105 -0.59 30.10 11.35
C PHE A 105 0.83 29.93 10.79
N ARG A 106 1.45 31.00 10.28
CA ARG A 106 2.83 30.99 9.75
C ARG A 106 3.85 30.55 10.80
N SER A 107 3.70 31.02 12.04
CA SER A 107 4.56 30.64 13.15
C SER A 107 4.47 29.12 13.44
N LEU A 108 3.25 28.57 13.48
CA LEU A 108 3.02 27.13 13.68
C LEU A 108 3.51 26.27 12.50
N LEU A 109 3.42 26.77 11.26
CA LEU A 109 3.98 26.06 10.10
C LEU A 109 5.50 25.92 10.17
N LYS A 110 6.21 26.85 10.82
CA LYS A 110 7.67 26.83 11.00
C LYS A 110 8.12 26.06 12.24
N ALA A 111 7.19 25.60 13.06
CA ALA A 111 7.43 25.01 14.37
C ALA A 111 7.79 23.51 14.30
N HIS A 112 8.93 23.19 13.70
CA HIS A 112 9.39 21.80 13.48
C HIS A 112 10.22 21.21 14.63
N ALA A 113 10.45 21.96 15.71
CA ALA A 113 11.21 21.50 16.88
C ALA A 113 10.55 20.28 17.55
N VAL A 114 11.34 19.26 17.86
CA VAL A 114 10.84 17.97 18.35
C VAL A 114 10.16 18.10 19.72
N GLU A 115 10.74 18.90 20.61
CA GLU A 115 10.29 19.08 22.01
C GLU A 115 8.87 19.64 22.12
N ALA A 116 8.45 20.49 21.19
CA ALA A 116 7.14 21.12 21.20
C ALA A 116 6.13 20.50 20.21
N ARG A 117 6.51 19.42 19.51
CA ARG A 117 5.71 18.84 18.43
C ARG A 117 4.30 18.48 18.87
N ALA A 118 4.11 17.98 20.09
CA ALA A 118 2.78 17.60 20.61
C ALA A 118 1.82 18.80 20.71
N VAL A 119 2.30 19.93 21.23
CA VAL A 119 1.50 21.15 21.43
C VAL A 119 1.23 21.85 20.10
N VAL A 120 2.25 21.94 19.24
CA VAL A 120 2.12 22.49 17.88
C VAL A 120 1.08 21.69 17.09
N LYS A 121 1.13 20.36 17.21
CA LYS A 121 0.19 19.43 16.58
C LYS A 121 -1.25 19.72 17.02
N GLN A 122 -1.50 19.91 18.31
CA GLN A 122 -2.83 20.29 18.84
C GLN A 122 -3.28 21.66 18.33
N ALA A 123 -2.40 22.66 18.31
CA ALA A 123 -2.74 24.00 17.83
C ALA A 123 -3.13 23.99 16.34
N LEU A 124 -2.38 23.25 15.51
CA LEU A 124 -2.66 23.09 14.08
C LEU A 124 -3.94 22.27 13.83
N GLU A 125 -4.31 21.35 14.72
CA GLU A 125 -5.59 20.63 14.63
C GLU A 125 -6.81 21.55 14.67
N ILE A 126 -6.72 22.59 15.50
CA ILE A 126 -7.78 23.57 15.70
C ILE A 126 -7.73 24.64 14.60
N LEU A 127 -6.53 25.16 14.31
CA LEU A 127 -6.36 26.31 13.44
C LEU A 127 -6.51 25.97 11.95
N THR A 128 -5.93 24.85 11.49
CA THR A 128 -5.94 24.49 10.07
C THR A 128 -7.35 24.39 9.45
N PRO A 129 -8.32 23.66 10.05
CA PRO A 129 -9.68 23.59 9.49
C PRO A 129 -10.46 24.90 9.64
N SER A 130 -10.13 25.75 10.62
CA SER A 130 -10.82 27.03 10.80
C SER A 130 -10.27 28.14 9.91
N LEU A 131 -9.01 28.05 9.46
CA LEU A 131 -8.35 29.08 8.65
C LEU A 131 -9.15 29.48 7.38
N PRO A 132 -9.63 28.54 6.53
CA PRO A 132 -10.41 28.91 5.35
C PRO A 132 -11.75 29.57 5.66
N LEU A 133 -12.29 29.34 6.86
CA LEU A 133 -13.57 29.89 7.30
C LEU A 133 -13.44 31.30 7.91
N ARG A 134 -12.21 31.73 8.24
CA ARG A 134 -11.96 33.01 8.93
C ARG A 134 -11.61 34.17 8.00
N MET A 135 -11.42 33.92 6.72
CA MET A 135 -11.14 34.96 5.73
C MET A 135 -11.56 34.48 4.34
N GLU A 136 -12.01 35.41 3.49
CA GLU A 136 -12.49 35.10 2.13
C GLU A 136 -11.39 34.47 1.26
N ASP A 137 -10.14 34.89 1.43
CA ASP A 137 -8.95 34.39 0.75
C ASP A 137 -8.27 33.22 1.49
N GLY A 138 -8.98 32.57 2.42
CA GLY A 138 -8.39 31.62 3.36
C GLY A 138 -7.77 30.38 2.70
N TYR A 139 -8.41 29.81 1.68
CA TYR A 139 -7.84 28.71 0.89
C TYR A 139 -6.60 29.15 0.07
N THR A 140 -6.61 30.39 -0.45
CA THR A 140 -5.46 30.97 -1.16
C THR A 140 -4.28 31.12 -0.22
N MET A 141 -4.51 31.65 0.99
CA MET A 141 -3.46 31.80 2.01
C MET A 141 -2.96 30.45 2.52
N LEU A 142 -3.85 29.48 2.75
CA LEU A 142 -3.49 28.11 3.14
C LEU A 142 -2.53 27.51 2.11
N THR A 143 -2.89 27.60 0.83
CA THR A 143 -2.07 27.10 -0.28
C THR A 143 -0.74 27.83 -0.38
N HIS A 144 -0.76 29.16 -0.38
CA HIS A 144 0.43 29.99 -0.54
C HIS A 144 1.46 29.67 0.54
N TRP A 145 1.08 29.70 1.83
CA TRP A 145 2.03 29.47 2.93
C TRP A 145 2.50 28.02 3.02
N THR A 146 1.61 27.05 2.75
CA THR A 146 2.00 25.63 2.72
C THR A 146 3.01 25.38 1.59
N LYS A 147 2.71 25.84 0.37
CA LYS A 147 3.60 25.71 -0.80
C LYS A 147 4.92 26.44 -0.58
N LYS A 148 4.87 27.65 -0.03
CA LYS A 148 6.07 28.45 0.26
C LYS A 148 7.04 27.72 1.16
N ILE A 149 6.56 27.11 2.24
CA ILE A 149 7.39 26.32 3.15
C ILE A 149 7.98 25.09 2.45
N ILE A 150 7.19 24.36 1.66
CA ILE A 150 7.68 23.18 0.93
C ILE A 150 8.80 23.55 -0.06
N VAL A 151 8.66 24.68 -0.75
CA VAL A 151 9.61 25.10 -1.80
C VAL A 151 10.85 25.80 -1.22
N GLU A 152 10.67 26.80 -0.36
CA GLU A 152 11.76 27.64 0.14
C GLU A 152 12.51 27.01 1.33
N GLU A 153 11.77 26.35 2.23
CA GLU A 153 12.34 25.80 3.48
C GLU A 153 12.42 24.26 3.46
N GLY A 154 12.03 23.63 2.35
CA GLY A 154 12.03 22.18 2.19
C GLY A 154 13.43 21.55 2.11
N HIS A 155 14.50 22.34 2.04
CA HIS A 155 15.87 21.82 2.13
C HIS A 155 16.11 21.10 3.47
N SER A 156 15.57 21.65 4.57
CA SER A 156 15.58 20.99 5.88
C SER A 156 14.57 19.85 5.90
N MET A 157 15.07 18.62 6.11
CA MET A 157 14.22 17.43 6.16
C MET A 157 13.21 17.48 7.32
N GLN A 158 13.57 18.08 8.46
CA GLN A 158 12.67 18.21 9.61
C GLN A 158 11.50 19.14 9.31
N GLN A 159 11.77 20.29 8.67
CA GLN A 159 10.74 21.25 8.26
C GLN A 159 9.85 20.66 7.16
N LEU A 160 10.45 19.97 6.18
CA LEU A 160 9.71 19.26 5.14
C LEU A 160 8.81 18.16 5.71
N PHE A 161 9.31 17.37 6.65
CA PHE A 161 8.54 16.35 7.33
C PHE A 161 7.33 16.94 8.07
N HIS A 162 7.54 18.02 8.82
CA HIS A 162 6.50 18.72 9.59
C HIS A 162 5.36 19.23 8.70
N ILE A 163 5.69 19.96 7.63
CA ILE A 163 4.67 20.53 6.73
C ILE A 163 3.88 19.45 5.97
N LEU A 164 4.55 18.36 5.56
CA LEU A 164 3.90 17.26 4.86
C LEU A 164 3.01 16.43 5.80
N GLN A 165 3.42 16.22 7.05
CA GLN A 165 2.58 15.59 8.06
C GLN A 165 1.29 16.39 8.33
N LEU A 166 1.37 17.72 8.28
CA LEU A 166 0.20 18.59 8.37
C LEU A 166 -0.79 18.33 7.22
N ILE A 167 -0.29 18.23 5.97
CA ILE A 167 -1.13 17.93 4.80
C ILE A 167 -1.81 16.57 4.98
N VAL A 168 -1.06 15.54 5.37
CA VAL A 168 -1.62 14.19 5.60
C VAL A 168 -2.76 14.23 6.60
N ARG A 169 -2.56 14.94 7.70
CA ARG A 169 -3.56 15.01 8.76
C ARG A 169 -4.82 15.77 8.36
N HIS A 170 -4.65 16.88 7.65
CA HIS A 170 -5.75 17.76 7.25
C HIS A 170 -6.11 17.62 5.78
N TYR A 171 -5.97 16.41 5.22
CA TYR A 171 -6.14 16.17 3.79
C TYR A 171 -7.49 16.68 3.25
N LYS A 172 -8.58 16.60 4.03
CA LYS A 172 -9.89 17.13 3.65
C LYS A 172 -9.91 18.65 3.50
N VAL A 173 -9.17 19.37 4.34
CA VAL A 173 -9.06 20.84 4.28
C VAL A 173 -8.24 21.26 3.06
N TYR A 174 -7.24 20.46 2.68
CA TYR A 174 -6.41 20.70 1.50
C TYR A 174 -7.04 20.22 0.18
N TYR A 175 -8.10 19.43 0.22
CA TYR A 175 -8.75 18.88 -0.98
C TYR A 175 -9.15 19.96 -2.01
N PRO A 176 -9.78 21.10 -1.64
CA PRO A 176 -10.16 22.12 -2.61
C PRO A 176 -8.98 22.78 -3.34
N VAL A 177 -7.76 22.65 -2.80
CA VAL A 177 -6.55 23.29 -3.32
C VAL A 177 -5.53 22.27 -3.84
N ARG A 178 -5.93 20.99 -3.96
CA ARG A 178 -5.05 19.86 -4.28
C ARG A 178 -4.17 20.08 -5.51
N HIS A 179 -4.72 20.57 -6.62
CA HIS A 179 -3.97 20.76 -7.87
C HIS A 179 -2.75 21.68 -7.73
N HIS A 180 -2.82 22.66 -6.81
CA HIS A 180 -1.69 23.57 -6.55
C HIS A 180 -0.55 22.92 -5.74
N LEU A 181 -0.82 21.79 -5.09
CA LEU A 181 0.09 21.11 -4.16
C LEU A 181 0.64 19.79 -4.70
N VAL A 182 -0.14 19.05 -5.53
CA VAL A 182 0.20 17.70 -5.98
C VAL A 182 1.61 17.61 -6.58
N GLN A 183 2.00 18.53 -7.47
CA GLN A 183 3.36 18.53 -8.05
C GLN A 183 4.46 18.57 -6.98
N ASN A 184 4.32 19.44 -5.97
CA ASN A 184 5.31 19.58 -4.90
C ASN A 184 5.28 18.37 -3.96
N MET A 185 4.10 17.79 -3.74
CA MET A 185 3.95 16.56 -2.97
C MET A 185 4.63 15.39 -3.67
N VAL A 186 4.40 15.19 -4.97
CA VAL A 186 5.06 14.12 -5.76
C VAL A 186 6.58 14.25 -5.68
N ASN A 187 7.12 15.46 -5.85
CA ASN A 187 8.56 15.73 -5.73
C ASN A 187 9.09 15.38 -4.33
N SER A 188 8.33 15.72 -3.28
CA SER A 188 8.70 15.43 -1.89
C SER A 188 8.64 13.93 -1.57
N ILE A 189 7.61 13.23 -2.06
CA ILE A 189 7.46 11.77 -1.94
C ILE A 189 8.66 11.08 -2.59
N GLN A 190 9.05 11.50 -3.79
CA GLN A 190 10.21 10.93 -4.49
C GLN A 190 11.50 11.11 -3.68
N ARG A 191 11.72 12.31 -3.12
CA ARG A 191 12.89 12.61 -2.29
C ARG A 191 12.93 11.77 -1.00
N MET A 192 11.80 11.64 -0.31
CA MET A 192 11.70 10.89 0.95
C MET A 192 11.70 9.36 0.77
N GLY A 193 11.13 8.88 -0.34
CA GLY A 193 11.00 7.45 -0.62
C GLY A 193 12.30 6.76 -1.04
N PHE A 194 13.15 7.46 -1.80
CA PHE A 194 14.32 6.83 -2.45
C PHE A 194 15.67 7.44 -2.07
N SER A 195 15.73 8.37 -1.12
CA SER A 195 17.03 8.83 -0.61
C SER A 195 17.75 7.66 0.10
N PRO A 196 19.03 7.40 -0.19
CA PRO A 196 19.80 6.32 0.46
C PRO A 196 19.88 6.46 1.99
N SER A 197 19.80 7.69 2.50
CA SER A 197 19.81 8.02 3.93
C SER A 197 18.40 8.16 4.53
N ALA A 198 17.33 7.91 3.76
CA ALA A 198 15.96 8.04 4.25
C ALA A 198 15.66 7.02 5.35
N ALA A 199 15.41 7.53 6.55
CA ALA A 199 14.83 6.77 7.65
C ALA A 199 13.48 6.17 7.24
N LEU A 200 13.10 5.05 7.88
CA LEU A 200 11.83 4.37 7.62
C LEU A 200 10.63 5.30 7.81
N ASP A 201 10.69 6.24 8.76
CA ASP A 201 9.61 7.21 9.01
C ASP A 201 9.41 8.17 7.82
N HIS A 202 10.46 8.52 7.09
CA HIS A 202 10.32 9.31 5.85
C HIS A 202 9.62 8.49 4.77
N ARG A 203 9.94 7.20 4.65
CA ARG A 203 9.25 6.30 3.71
C ARG A 203 7.79 6.10 4.09
N ARG A 204 7.47 5.98 5.38
CA ARG A 204 6.08 5.95 5.89
C ARG A 204 5.31 7.20 5.50
N LEU A 205 5.89 8.37 5.74
CA LEU A 205 5.25 9.64 5.36
C LEU A 205 5.07 9.77 3.84
N ALA A 206 6.03 9.29 3.03
CA ALA A 206 5.90 9.25 1.59
C ALA A 206 4.69 8.40 1.14
N VAL A 207 4.47 7.26 1.79
CA VAL A 207 3.30 6.39 1.54
C VAL A 207 2.01 7.04 2.03
N ASP A 208 2.01 7.71 3.18
CA ASP A 208 0.86 8.46 3.68
C ASP A 208 0.43 9.58 2.70
N LEU A 209 1.39 10.29 2.10
CA LEU A 209 1.12 11.33 1.10
C LEU A 209 0.61 10.73 -0.21
N ALA A 210 1.14 9.60 -0.65
CA ALA A 210 0.61 8.88 -1.81
C ALA A 210 -0.85 8.45 -1.56
N GLU A 211 -1.16 7.95 -0.37
CA GLU A 211 -2.53 7.63 0.04
C GLU A 211 -3.44 8.87 0.05
N VAL A 212 -2.95 10.03 0.49
CA VAL A 212 -3.71 11.29 0.42
C VAL A 212 -4.09 11.66 -1.01
N ILE A 213 -3.14 11.54 -1.95
CA ILE A 213 -3.38 11.83 -3.36
C ILE A 213 -4.45 10.89 -3.92
N ILE A 214 -4.36 9.60 -3.60
CA ILE A 214 -5.38 8.61 -4.00
C ILE A 214 -6.74 8.93 -3.36
N LYS A 215 -6.77 9.28 -2.06
CA LYS A 215 -8.01 9.68 -1.35
C LYS A 215 -8.65 10.92 -1.96
N TRP A 216 -7.86 11.89 -2.40
CA TRP A 216 -8.39 13.04 -3.12
C TRP A 216 -9.05 12.63 -4.43
N GLU A 217 -8.45 11.70 -5.18
CA GLU A 217 -9.07 11.22 -6.41
C GLU A 217 -10.35 10.41 -6.15
N LEU A 218 -10.35 9.54 -5.14
CA LEU A 218 -11.56 8.81 -4.72
C LEU A 218 -12.67 9.76 -4.24
N GLN A 219 -12.33 10.83 -3.52
CA GLN A 219 -13.29 11.85 -3.10
C GLN A 219 -13.89 12.57 -4.32
N ARG A 220 -13.09 12.89 -5.34
CA ARG A 220 -13.59 13.50 -6.59
C ARG A 220 -14.61 12.61 -7.29
N ILE A 221 -14.29 11.33 -7.44
CA ILE A 221 -15.19 10.35 -8.08
C ILE A 221 -16.51 10.28 -7.30
N LYS A 222 -16.44 10.25 -5.97
CA LYS A 222 -17.62 10.27 -5.11
C LYS A 222 -18.44 11.54 -5.28
N ASP A 223 -17.82 12.72 -5.24
CA ASP A 223 -18.50 14.01 -5.41
C ASP A 223 -19.18 14.09 -6.79
N GLU A 224 -18.54 13.54 -7.83
CA GLU A 224 -19.05 13.52 -9.21
C GLU A 224 -20.25 12.57 -9.37
N ALA A 225 -20.22 11.40 -8.69
CA ALA A 225 -21.34 10.47 -8.64
C ALA A 225 -22.56 11.07 -7.89
N GLU A 226 -22.35 11.68 -6.73
CA GLU A 226 -23.42 12.35 -5.97
C GLU A 226 -24.04 13.53 -6.76
N ALA A 227 -23.23 14.27 -7.51
CA ALA A 227 -23.71 15.34 -8.39
C ALA A 227 -24.51 14.80 -9.59
N ALA A 228 -24.15 13.63 -10.12
CA ALA A 228 -24.88 12.99 -11.21
C ALA A 228 -26.26 12.47 -10.74
N GLU A 229 -26.35 11.86 -9.56
CA GLU A 229 -27.61 11.42 -8.95
C GLU A 229 -28.55 12.60 -8.66
N THR A 230 -28.00 13.72 -8.20
CA THR A 230 -28.79 14.93 -7.94
C THR A 230 -29.34 15.54 -9.24
N ARG A 231 -28.62 15.41 -10.36
CA ARG A 231 -29.05 15.91 -11.68
C ARG A 231 -30.04 14.98 -12.39
N SER A 232 -30.07 13.68 -12.07
CA SER A 232 -30.96 12.71 -12.72
C SER A 232 -32.36 12.59 -12.10
N GLY A 233 -32.65 13.30 -11.01
CA GLY A 233 -33.98 13.77 -10.64
C GLY A 233 -35.13 12.74 -10.65
N THR A 234 -34.88 11.46 -10.37
CA THR A 234 -35.93 10.44 -10.27
C THR A 234 -36.13 10.04 -8.81
N PRO A 235 -37.21 10.47 -8.14
CA PRO A 235 -37.60 9.89 -6.87
C PRO A 235 -38.34 8.59 -7.18
N THR A 236 -37.66 7.45 -7.08
CA THR A 236 -38.36 6.16 -7.00
C THR A 236 -38.36 5.68 -5.54
N PRO A 237 -39.53 5.45 -4.92
CA PRO A 237 -39.60 4.79 -3.63
C PRO A 237 -39.52 3.27 -3.84
N SER A 238 -38.54 2.63 -3.17
CA SER A 238 -38.49 1.20 -2.82
C SER A 238 -38.55 0.15 -3.95
N GLY A 239 -37.55 -0.74 -3.99
CA GLY A 239 -37.66 -2.02 -4.71
C GLY A 239 -36.33 -2.61 -5.17
N ALA A 240 -35.80 -3.52 -4.36
CA ALA A 240 -34.67 -4.43 -4.60
C ALA A 240 -34.20 -4.63 -6.07
N VAL A 241 -32.96 -4.24 -6.38
CA VAL A 241 -32.13 -4.89 -7.42
C VAL A 241 -30.67 -4.96 -6.94
N LYS A 242 -30.03 -6.09 -7.26
CA LYS A 242 -28.85 -6.72 -6.65
C LYS A 242 -27.53 -5.91 -6.75
N ARG A 243 -26.84 -5.76 -5.62
CA ARG A 243 -25.43 -5.34 -5.52
C ARG A 243 -24.47 -6.43 -6.05
N PRO A 244 -23.37 -6.11 -6.74
CA PRO A 244 -22.16 -6.92 -6.73
C PRO A 244 -21.34 -6.57 -5.47
N LEU A 245 -20.89 -7.59 -4.74
CA LEU A 245 -20.10 -7.46 -3.52
C LEU A 245 -18.69 -6.92 -3.82
N CYS A 246 -18.38 -5.68 -3.41
CA CYS A 246 -16.98 -5.25 -3.18
C CYS A 246 -16.81 -3.93 -2.38
N SER A 247 -17.73 -3.54 -1.48
CA SER A 247 -17.63 -2.22 -0.81
C SER A 247 -17.79 -2.18 0.71
N GLU A 248 -18.07 -3.29 1.39
CA GLU A 248 -18.23 -3.26 2.86
C GLU A 248 -16.90 -3.26 3.64
N GLU A 249 -15.78 -3.72 3.05
CA GLU A 249 -14.47 -3.70 3.74
C GLU A 249 -13.76 -2.34 3.69
N ILE A 250 -14.11 -1.45 2.74
CA ILE A 250 -13.47 -0.13 2.58
C ILE A 250 -14.12 0.92 3.48
N ALA A 251 -15.43 0.81 3.74
CA ALA A 251 -16.16 1.73 4.62
C ALA A 251 -15.76 1.57 6.09
N ALA A 252 -15.47 0.34 6.54
CA ALA A 252 -15.17 0.03 7.94
C ALA A 252 -13.84 0.65 8.44
N ILE A 253 -12.89 0.94 7.55
CA ILE A 253 -11.60 1.56 7.92
C ILE A 253 -11.76 3.08 8.19
N VAL A 254 -12.81 3.71 7.67
CA VAL A 254 -12.99 5.18 7.70
C VAL A 254 -13.93 5.64 8.83
N GLU A 255 -14.73 4.75 9.40
CA GLU A 255 -15.86 5.14 10.26
C GLU A 255 -15.56 5.16 11.78
N GLY A 256 -14.37 4.72 12.18
CA GLY A 256 -13.96 4.61 13.59
C GLY A 256 -13.70 5.91 14.36
N ALA A 257 -13.80 7.09 13.74
CA ALA A 257 -13.42 8.36 14.35
C ALA A 257 -14.58 9.32 14.67
N ARG A 258 -15.85 8.92 14.48
CA ARG A 258 -17.01 9.83 14.56
C ARG A 258 -17.78 9.87 15.89
N LYS A 259 -17.33 9.21 16.94
CA LYS A 259 -17.99 9.29 18.25
C LYS A 259 -17.05 9.75 19.36
N ARG A 260 -16.93 11.08 19.48
CA ARG A 260 -16.93 11.84 20.74
C ARG A 260 -16.81 13.34 20.41
N HIS A 261 -17.61 14.16 21.09
CA HIS A 261 -17.77 15.62 20.97
C HIS A 261 -18.82 16.12 19.95
N ALA A 262 -20.08 15.79 20.23
CA ALA A 262 -21.22 16.56 19.76
C ALA A 262 -21.89 17.25 20.96
N VAL A 263 -21.40 18.45 21.32
CA VAL A 263 -22.21 19.51 21.95
C VAL A 263 -21.61 20.85 21.47
N ILE A 264 -22.13 21.37 20.36
CA ILE A 264 -21.94 22.78 19.99
C ILE A 264 -23.30 23.29 19.51
N THR A 265 -23.97 24.04 20.39
CA THR A 265 -25.12 24.88 20.11
C THR A 265 -24.72 26.11 19.31
N GLY A 266 -25.47 26.39 18.24
CA GLY A 266 -25.63 27.74 17.68
C GLY A 266 -24.80 28.04 16.42
N THR A 267 -25.52 28.25 15.30
CA THR A 267 -25.03 28.76 14.00
C THR A 267 -24.15 27.82 13.18
N MET A 268 -24.80 26.81 12.58
CA MET A 268 -24.31 26.14 11.39
C MET A 268 -24.43 27.09 10.20
N LEU A 269 -23.34 27.76 9.83
CA LEU A 269 -23.15 28.29 8.49
C LEU A 269 -22.22 27.34 7.72
N ALA A 270 -22.80 26.33 7.10
CA ALA A 270 -22.28 25.67 5.92
C ALA A 270 -23.51 25.20 5.12
N PRO A 271 -23.61 25.48 3.80
CA PRO A 271 -22.58 25.24 2.80
C PRO A 271 -22.41 26.35 1.73
N ALA A 272 -22.51 27.64 2.08
CA ALA A 272 -22.50 28.71 1.06
C ALA A 272 -21.11 29.13 0.54
N VAL A 273 -20.01 28.81 1.24
CA VAL A 273 -18.65 29.29 0.88
C VAL A 273 -17.95 28.40 -0.17
N ILE A 274 -18.48 27.20 -0.44
CA ILE A 274 -17.90 26.27 -1.44
C ILE A 274 -18.22 26.73 -2.88
N SER A 275 -19.22 27.58 -3.05
CA SER A 275 -19.83 27.93 -4.35
C SER A 275 -18.99 28.87 -5.26
N LYS A 276 -17.77 29.24 -4.88
CA LYS A 276 -16.85 30.05 -5.70
C LYS A 276 -15.47 29.41 -5.89
N LEU A 277 -15.38 28.08 -5.77
CA LEU A 277 -14.10 27.42 -6.02
C LEU A 277 -13.87 27.18 -7.51
N ASP A 278 -12.61 27.40 -7.88
CA ASP A 278 -12.00 27.25 -9.20
C ASP A 278 -12.52 26.01 -9.97
N PRO A 279 -12.89 26.12 -11.26
CA PRO A 279 -13.32 24.97 -12.09
C PRO A 279 -12.29 23.83 -12.19
N LEU A 280 -11.08 24.01 -11.65
CA LEU A 280 -10.09 22.96 -11.46
C LEU A 280 -10.52 21.86 -10.46
N ILE A 281 -11.40 22.12 -9.49
CA ILE A 281 -11.71 21.13 -8.44
C ILE A 281 -12.32 19.85 -8.98
N SER A 282 -13.21 19.94 -9.97
CA SER A 282 -13.84 18.75 -10.57
C SER A 282 -12.90 18.00 -11.52
N LYS A 283 -11.76 18.60 -11.90
CA LYS A 283 -10.83 17.96 -12.83
C LYS A 283 -10.07 16.83 -12.14
N PRO A 284 -9.83 15.71 -12.84
CA PRO A 284 -8.97 14.65 -12.34
C PRO A 284 -7.54 15.15 -12.15
N ILE A 285 -6.80 14.46 -11.29
CA ILE A 285 -5.36 14.68 -11.16
C ILE A 285 -4.67 14.34 -12.50
N GLU A 286 -3.71 15.15 -12.90
CA GLU A 286 -2.98 14.96 -14.15
C GLU A 286 -2.28 13.59 -14.20
N ARG A 287 -2.32 12.95 -15.37
CA ARG A 287 -1.75 11.62 -15.59
C ARG A 287 -0.29 11.51 -15.16
N ILE A 288 0.52 12.54 -15.41
CA ILE A 288 1.95 12.55 -15.03
C ILE A 288 2.12 12.32 -13.52
N HIS A 289 1.25 12.90 -12.70
CA HIS A 289 1.28 12.72 -11.24
C HIS A 289 0.75 11.36 -10.83
N ALA A 290 -0.33 10.87 -11.46
CA ALA A 290 -0.85 9.53 -11.21
C ALA A 290 0.21 8.45 -11.51
N ASP A 291 0.82 8.52 -12.69
CA ASP A 291 1.89 7.61 -13.11
C ASP A 291 3.07 7.67 -12.14
N ALA A 292 3.48 8.86 -11.71
CA ALA A 292 4.55 9.02 -10.72
C ALA A 292 4.20 8.32 -9.40
N ILE A 293 3.00 8.53 -8.85
CA ILE A 293 2.58 7.91 -7.58
C ILE A 293 2.53 6.39 -7.68
N LEU A 294 1.97 5.84 -8.75
CA LEU A 294 1.92 4.39 -8.96
C LEU A 294 3.31 3.78 -9.07
N ASN A 295 4.20 4.39 -9.85
CA ASN A 295 5.58 3.93 -9.98
C ASN A 295 6.36 4.03 -8.67
N ILE A 296 6.14 5.08 -7.87
CA ILE A 296 6.77 5.24 -6.56
C ILE A 296 6.27 4.17 -5.59
N LEU A 297 4.96 3.95 -5.49
CA LEU A 297 4.36 2.92 -4.62
C LEU A 297 4.86 1.52 -5.00
N MET A 298 4.91 1.21 -6.31
CA MET A 298 5.40 -0.07 -6.81
C MET A 298 6.88 -0.29 -6.46
N ARG A 299 7.73 0.73 -6.64
CA ARG A 299 9.14 0.64 -6.26
C ARG A 299 9.34 0.51 -4.75
N LEU A 300 8.63 1.31 -3.95
CA LEU A 300 8.70 1.24 -2.49
C LEU A 300 8.26 -0.14 -1.98
N ALA A 301 7.17 -0.71 -2.51
CA ALA A 301 6.74 -2.05 -2.16
C ALA A 301 7.86 -3.10 -2.33
N CYS A 302 8.65 -2.97 -3.41
CA CYS A 302 9.69 -3.93 -3.78
C CYS A 302 11.10 -3.60 -3.27
N GLN A 303 11.30 -2.51 -2.54
CA GLN A 303 12.65 -2.06 -2.11
C GLN A 303 12.73 -1.66 -0.64
N VAL A 304 11.61 -1.67 0.08
CA VAL A 304 11.57 -1.20 1.48
C VAL A 304 12.00 -2.27 2.49
N ASN A 305 11.97 -3.55 2.14
CA ASN A 305 12.38 -4.62 3.06
C ASN A 305 13.91 -4.64 3.18
N ASP A 306 14.40 -4.87 4.39
CA ASP A 306 15.83 -5.08 4.66
C ASP A 306 16.24 -6.54 4.39
N ALA A 307 17.52 -6.79 4.08
CA ALA A 307 17.99 -8.14 3.74
C ALA A 307 17.73 -9.18 4.85
N ASN A 308 17.80 -8.76 6.12
CA ASN A 308 17.56 -9.60 7.30
C ASN A 308 16.10 -9.51 7.79
N THR A 309 15.13 -9.68 6.88
CA THR A 309 13.70 -9.54 7.22
C THR A 309 13.26 -10.60 8.23
N THR A 310 12.91 -10.18 9.45
CA THR A 310 12.09 -10.97 10.37
C THR A 310 10.60 -10.81 10.02
N VAL A 311 9.82 -11.87 10.23
CA VAL A 311 8.37 -11.85 9.95
C VAL A 311 7.71 -10.73 10.76
N GLY A 312 6.97 -9.86 10.09
CA GLY A 312 6.27 -8.73 10.71
C GLY A 312 7.14 -7.48 10.90
N SER A 313 8.31 -7.41 10.26
CA SER A 313 9.16 -6.22 10.31
C SER A 313 8.42 -4.95 9.88
N PRO A 314 8.81 -3.78 10.41
CA PRO A 314 8.26 -2.49 9.99
C PRO A 314 8.31 -2.23 8.47
N GLY A 315 9.37 -2.74 7.81
CA GLY A 315 9.51 -2.68 6.34
C GLY A 315 8.47 -3.54 5.64
N GLU A 316 8.27 -4.78 6.10
CA GLU A 316 7.27 -5.70 5.53
C GLU A 316 5.83 -5.14 5.64
N GLN A 317 5.48 -4.57 6.79
CA GLN A 317 4.16 -3.93 6.98
C GLN A 317 3.96 -2.76 6.02
N LEU A 318 5.00 -1.94 5.83
CA LEU A 318 4.96 -0.83 4.88
C LEU A 318 4.88 -1.32 3.44
N SER A 319 5.62 -2.37 3.08
CA SER A 319 5.57 -3.03 1.77
C SER A 319 4.16 -3.52 1.47
N ARG A 320 3.52 -4.26 2.39
CA ARG A 320 2.14 -4.73 2.26
C ARG A 320 1.16 -3.58 2.09
N ARG A 321 1.33 -2.48 2.84
CA ARG A 321 0.51 -1.27 2.69
C ARG A 321 0.66 -0.65 1.30
N CYS A 322 1.88 -0.55 0.77
CA CYS A 322 2.12 -0.09 -0.60
C CYS A 322 1.40 -0.97 -1.63
N VAL A 323 1.44 -2.30 -1.47
CA VAL A 323 0.73 -3.24 -2.35
C VAL A 323 -0.79 -3.00 -2.31
N THR A 324 -1.37 -2.84 -1.12
CA THR A 324 -2.82 -2.57 -0.97
C THR A 324 -3.22 -1.25 -1.64
N LEU A 325 -2.46 -0.18 -1.41
CA LEU A 325 -2.71 1.12 -2.05
C LEU A 325 -2.56 1.05 -3.56
N LEU A 326 -1.55 0.33 -4.06
CA LEU A 326 -1.31 0.15 -5.48
C LEU A 326 -2.47 -0.64 -6.14
N LYS A 327 -2.94 -1.72 -5.51
CA LYS A 327 -4.10 -2.48 -6.02
C LYS A 327 -5.36 -1.63 -6.07
N MET A 328 -5.62 -0.82 -5.04
CA MET A 328 -6.73 0.12 -5.00
C MET A 328 -6.62 1.17 -6.11
N ALA A 329 -5.44 1.76 -6.28
CA ALA A 329 -5.21 2.79 -7.29
C ALA A 329 -5.17 2.25 -8.73
N LEU A 330 -4.87 0.97 -8.94
CA LEU A 330 -4.92 0.35 -10.27
C LEU A 330 -6.33 -0.11 -10.68
N ASN A 331 -7.35 0.09 -9.83
CA ASN A 331 -8.73 -0.13 -10.23
C ASN A 331 -9.10 0.83 -11.38
N PRO A 332 -9.64 0.34 -12.51
CA PRO A 332 -10.01 1.17 -13.67
C PRO A 332 -10.90 2.38 -13.37
N GLU A 333 -11.65 2.35 -12.26
CA GLU A 333 -12.52 3.46 -11.86
C GLU A 333 -11.76 4.67 -11.27
N VAL A 334 -10.52 4.48 -10.82
CA VAL A 334 -9.78 5.53 -10.08
C VAL A 334 -9.15 6.55 -11.03
N TRP A 335 -8.55 6.09 -12.12
CA TRP A 335 -7.88 6.99 -13.08
C TRP A 335 -8.63 6.99 -14.41
N PRO A 336 -9.01 8.18 -14.93
CA PRO A 336 -9.73 8.28 -16.21
C PRO A 336 -8.93 7.75 -17.42
N GLN A 337 -7.60 7.69 -17.29
CA GLN A 337 -6.68 7.27 -18.34
C GLN A 337 -5.85 6.08 -17.88
N GLN A 338 -5.42 5.25 -18.83
CA GLN A 338 -4.53 4.13 -18.54
C GLN A 338 -3.16 4.64 -18.08
N CYS A 339 -2.76 4.23 -16.88
CA CYS A 339 -1.48 4.61 -16.31
C CYS A 339 -0.30 3.87 -16.93
N ASP A 340 0.84 4.55 -17.06
CA ASP A 340 2.08 3.99 -17.58
C ASP A 340 2.99 3.47 -16.44
N LEU A 341 3.14 2.15 -16.36
CA LEU A 341 3.96 1.48 -15.35
C LEU A 341 5.32 1.10 -15.92
N LYS A 342 6.38 1.67 -15.37
CA LYS A 342 7.76 1.35 -15.77
C LYS A 342 8.20 0.08 -15.06
N LEU A 343 8.45 -1.00 -15.79
CA LEU A 343 8.81 -2.31 -15.22
C LEU A 343 10.32 -2.59 -15.23
N ASN A 344 11.11 -1.91 -16.07
CA ASN A 344 12.53 -2.24 -16.33
C ASN A 344 13.41 -2.35 -15.07
N TRP A 345 13.12 -1.60 -14.01
CA TRP A 345 13.88 -1.65 -12.76
C TRP A 345 13.68 -2.94 -11.96
N LEU A 346 12.60 -3.70 -12.21
CA LEU A 346 12.36 -5.00 -11.59
C LEU A 346 13.43 -6.02 -11.96
N GLU A 347 14.06 -5.86 -13.13
CA GLU A 347 15.18 -6.70 -13.56
C GLU A 347 16.28 -6.71 -12.49
N LYS A 348 16.65 -5.55 -11.96
CA LYS A 348 17.66 -5.42 -10.89
C LYS A 348 17.22 -6.07 -9.58
N VAL A 349 15.92 -6.01 -9.26
CA VAL A 349 15.37 -6.66 -8.07
C VAL A 349 15.44 -8.18 -8.21
N PHE A 350 15.07 -8.72 -9.38
CA PHE A 350 15.14 -10.16 -9.62
C PHE A 350 16.59 -10.66 -9.72
N ALA A 351 17.48 -9.92 -10.38
CA ALA A 351 18.91 -10.24 -10.47
C ALA A 351 19.62 -10.18 -9.10
N SER A 352 19.04 -9.51 -8.09
CA SER A 352 19.59 -9.51 -6.73
C SER A 352 19.56 -10.88 -6.06
N ILE A 353 18.87 -11.86 -6.65
CA ILE A 353 18.85 -13.24 -6.14
C ILE A 353 20.23 -13.92 -6.16
N ASP A 354 21.10 -13.49 -7.07
CA ASP A 354 22.47 -14.00 -7.20
C ASP A 354 23.48 -13.27 -6.30
N SER A 355 23.01 -12.30 -5.50
CA SER A 355 23.87 -11.61 -4.53
C SER A 355 24.18 -12.49 -3.33
N GLU A 356 25.27 -12.18 -2.60
CA GLU A 356 25.70 -12.93 -1.41
C GLU A 356 24.63 -12.95 -0.29
N SER A 357 23.76 -11.93 -0.24
CA SER A 357 22.66 -11.82 0.73
C SER A 357 21.34 -11.42 0.03
N PRO A 358 20.67 -12.37 -0.64
CA PRO A 358 19.51 -12.07 -1.46
C PRO A 358 18.30 -11.67 -0.60
N ASN A 359 17.68 -10.54 -0.95
CA ASN A 359 16.50 -10.05 -0.25
C ASN A 359 15.23 -10.72 -0.79
N TYR A 360 14.91 -11.89 -0.24
CA TYR A 360 13.74 -12.67 -0.66
C TYR A 360 12.41 -11.93 -0.44
N GLY A 361 12.30 -11.02 0.54
CA GLY A 361 11.08 -10.25 0.78
C GLY A 361 10.74 -9.34 -0.39
N ASN A 362 11.74 -8.60 -0.88
CA ASN A 362 11.62 -7.73 -2.05
C ASN A 362 11.33 -8.52 -3.33
N ILE A 363 12.06 -9.63 -3.56
CA ILE A 363 11.86 -10.50 -4.73
C ILE A 363 10.45 -11.10 -4.73
N CYS A 364 9.97 -11.62 -3.60
CA CYS A 364 8.64 -12.20 -3.50
C CYS A 364 7.54 -11.15 -3.78
N THR A 365 7.66 -9.97 -3.18
CA THR A 365 6.70 -8.87 -3.39
C THR A 365 6.66 -8.45 -4.86
N ALA A 366 7.84 -8.36 -5.50
CA ALA A 366 7.95 -8.04 -6.92
C ALA A 366 7.29 -9.09 -7.82
N LEU A 367 7.46 -10.39 -7.53
CA LEU A 367 6.81 -11.47 -8.29
C LEU A 367 5.29 -11.48 -8.11
N GLU A 368 4.81 -11.26 -6.88
CA GLU A 368 3.36 -11.15 -6.59
C GLU A 368 2.71 -9.98 -7.33
N LEU A 369 3.35 -8.80 -7.29
CA LEU A 369 2.89 -7.62 -8.01
C LEU A 369 2.92 -7.84 -9.52
N LEU A 370 4.00 -8.38 -10.07
CA LEU A 370 4.09 -8.67 -11.49
C LEU A 370 3.01 -9.65 -11.95
N THR A 371 2.73 -10.68 -11.14
CA THR A 371 1.64 -11.65 -11.40
C THR A 371 0.26 -10.98 -11.38
N TYR A 372 0.03 -10.05 -10.46
CA TYR A 372 -1.20 -9.26 -10.40
C TYR A 372 -1.34 -8.35 -11.64
N LEU A 373 -0.25 -7.69 -12.05
CA LEU A 373 -0.24 -6.79 -13.22
C LEU A 373 -0.57 -7.50 -14.53
N LEU A 374 -0.20 -8.78 -14.69
CA LEU A 374 -0.62 -9.60 -15.84
C LEU A 374 -2.15 -9.69 -15.99
N GLY A 375 -2.92 -9.46 -14.92
CA GLY A 375 -4.39 -9.44 -14.96
C GLY A 375 -5.01 -8.11 -15.34
N ILE A 376 -4.24 -7.03 -15.37
CA ILE A 376 -4.76 -5.65 -15.53
C ILE A 376 -4.21 -5.00 -16.78
N ILE A 377 -2.92 -5.19 -17.05
CA ILE A 377 -2.23 -4.59 -18.18
C ILE A 377 -2.67 -5.28 -19.49
N LYS A 378 -2.80 -4.50 -20.58
CA LYS A 378 -3.07 -5.02 -21.93
C LYS A 378 -1.92 -5.89 -22.44
N LYS A 379 -2.23 -6.87 -23.29
CA LYS A 379 -1.26 -7.85 -23.83
C LYS A 379 -0.01 -7.21 -24.46
N GLU A 380 -0.18 -6.16 -25.26
CA GLU A 380 0.94 -5.47 -25.94
C GLU A 380 1.95 -4.88 -24.95
N HIS A 381 1.47 -4.21 -23.90
CA HIS A 381 2.33 -3.64 -22.86
C HIS A 381 2.99 -4.70 -21.98
N ILE A 382 2.37 -5.88 -21.83
CA ILE A 382 3.01 -7.02 -21.14
C ILE A 382 4.26 -7.46 -21.90
N LEU A 383 4.18 -7.65 -23.22
CA LEU A 383 5.33 -8.10 -24.03
C LEU A 383 6.49 -7.11 -23.96
N ALA A 384 6.21 -5.82 -24.19
CA ALA A 384 7.22 -4.75 -24.09
C ALA A 384 7.86 -4.68 -22.69
N GLY A 385 7.06 -4.86 -21.64
CA GLY A 385 7.53 -4.86 -20.26
C GLY A 385 8.36 -6.07 -19.87
N PHE A 386 8.09 -7.25 -20.44
CA PHE A 386 8.80 -8.49 -20.12
C PHE A 386 10.13 -8.66 -20.84
N LYS A 387 10.31 -8.07 -22.03
CA LYS A 387 11.58 -8.14 -22.79
C LYS A 387 12.82 -7.84 -21.93
N PRO A 388 12.89 -6.74 -21.14
CA PRO A 388 14.04 -6.46 -20.28
C PRO A 388 14.10 -7.33 -19.01
N LEU A 389 13.00 -7.98 -18.59
CA LEU A 389 12.94 -8.74 -17.33
C LEU A 389 13.46 -10.18 -17.44
N GLN A 390 13.61 -10.69 -18.67
CA GLN A 390 13.89 -12.11 -18.92
C GLN A 390 15.13 -12.63 -18.18
N ARG A 391 16.20 -11.84 -18.11
CA ARG A 391 17.44 -12.21 -17.40
C ARG A 391 17.21 -12.42 -15.91
N GLY A 392 16.64 -11.42 -15.22
CA GLY A 392 16.35 -11.50 -13.79
C GLY A 392 15.33 -12.60 -13.46
N LEU A 393 14.30 -12.77 -14.29
CA LEU A 393 13.34 -13.87 -14.13
C LEU A 393 13.99 -15.25 -14.31
N SER A 394 14.95 -15.38 -15.22
CA SER A 394 15.70 -16.64 -15.42
C SER A 394 16.50 -17.03 -14.18
N ALA A 395 17.13 -16.05 -13.50
CA ALA A 395 17.80 -16.30 -12.21
C ALA A 395 16.80 -16.74 -11.12
N CYS A 396 15.58 -16.16 -11.11
CA CYS A 396 14.53 -16.56 -10.17
C CYS A 396 14.01 -17.99 -10.41
N ILE A 397 13.98 -18.44 -11.68
CA ILE A 397 13.58 -19.81 -12.06
C ILE A 397 14.54 -20.86 -11.47
N THR A 398 15.84 -20.54 -11.39
CA THR A 398 16.88 -21.44 -10.85
C THR A 398 17.10 -21.30 -9.34
N SER A 399 16.24 -20.54 -8.65
CA SER A 399 16.43 -20.24 -7.24
C SER A 399 16.32 -21.47 -6.32
N SER A 400 17.08 -21.46 -5.23
CA SER A 400 16.98 -22.48 -4.16
C SER A 400 15.83 -22.23 -3.19
N ASN A 401 15.26 -21.02 -3.19
CA ASN A 401 14.21 -20.63 -2.26
C ASN A 401 12.82 -21.10 -2.74
N LEU A 402 12.19 -22.00 -1.97
CA LEU A 402 10.90 -22.59 -2.31
C LEU A 402 9.78 -21.56 -2.48
N LYS A 403 9.79 -20.45 -1.73
CA LYS A 403 8.78 -19.40 -1.83
C LYS A 403 8.91 -18.66 -3.16
N VAL A 404 10.14 -18.32 -3.57
CA VAL A 404 10.41 -17.70 -4.88
C VAL A 404 9.94 -18.63 -6.00
N LEU A 405 10.31 -19.92 -5.96
CA LEU A 405 9.88 -20.90 -6.97
C LEU A 405 8.36 -21.02 -7.09
N ARG A 406 7.61 -20.98 -5.98
CA ARG A 406 6.13 -20.97 -6.00
C ARG A 406 5.57 -19.74 -6.70
N LEU A 407 6.13 -18.57 -6.44
CA LEU A 407 5.69 -17.32 -7.05
C LEU A 407 6.05 -17.24 -8.52
N VAL A 408 7.27 -17.68 -8.91
CA VAL A 408 7.68 -17.81 -10.31
C VAL A 408 6.76 -18.78 -11.05
N HIS A 409 6.40 -19.92 -10.46
CA HIS A 409 5.42 -20.84 -11.03
C HIS A 409 4.06 -20.17 -11.26
N GLY A 410 3.54 -19.41 -10.29
CA GLY A 410 2.29 -18.67 -10.43
C GLY A 410 2.35 -17.63 -11.56
N LEU A 411 3.45 -16.88 -11.63
CA LEU A 411 3.72 -15.91 -12.68
C LEU A 411 3.73 -16.57 -14.06
N LEU A 412 4.55 -17.61 -14.24
CA LEU A 412 4.71 -18.31 -15.52
C LEU A 412 3.43 -19.02 -15.94
N SER A 413 2.68 -19.63 -15.00
CA SER A 413 1.41 -20.28 -15.30
C SER A 413 0.40 -19.28 -15.88
N ARG A 414 0.33 -18.08 -15.29
CA ARG A 414 -0.55 -17.01 -15.81
C ARG A 414 -0.03 -16.45 -17.13
N LEU A 415 1.28 -16.22 -17.24
CA LEU A 415 1.91 -15.73 -18.46
C LEU A 415 1.68 -16.68 -19.64
N MET A 416 1.90 -17.99 -19.44
CA MET A 416 1.69 -19.04 -20.45
C MET A 416 0.21 -19.30 -20.76
N THR A 417 -0.71 -18.89 -19.89
CA THR A 417 -2.15 -18.87 -20.20
C THR A 417 -2.49 -17.73 -21.15
N ILE A 418 -1.83 -16.56 -21.00
CA ILE A 418 -2.04 -15.39 -21.86
C ILE A 418 -1.29 -15.55 -23.19
N PHE A 419 -0.06 -16.06 -23.14
CA PHE A 419 0.86 -16.28 -24.26
C PHE A 419 1.33 -17.74 -24.28
N PRO A 420 0.57 -18.64 -24.91
CA PRO A 420 0.84 -20.08 -24.94
C PRO A 420 2.24 -20.46 -25.46
N THR A 421 2.77 -21.57 -24.95
CA THR A 421 3.97 -22.22 -25.48
C THR A 421 3.67 -22.94 -26.79
N GLU A 422 4.64 -22.93 -27.72
CA GLU A 422 4.44 -23.55 -29.02
C GLU A 422 4.41 -25.09 -28.96
N PRO A 423 3.67 -25.75 -29.90
CA PRO A 423 3.57 -27.20 -30.00
C PRO A 423 4.92 -27.89 -30.19
N THR A 424 4.97 -29.20 -29.90
CA THR A 424 6.19 -30.00 -29.93
C THR A 424 6.91 -30.05 -31.27
N THR A 425 6.22 -29.74 -32.36
CA THR A 425 6.74 -29.69 -33.73
C THR A 425 7.44 -28.38 -34.10
N SER A 426 7.38 -27.34 -33.24
CA SER A 426 8.01 -26.04 -33.49
C SER A 426 9.44 -25.99 -32.95
N ASN A 427 10.34 -25.37 -33.71
CA ASN A 427 11.74 -25.13 -33.31
C ASN A 427 11.92 -23.93 -32.38
N VAL A 428 10.87 -23.11 -32.20
CA VAL A 428 10.90 -21.89 -31.38
C VAL A 428 10.08 -22.11 -30.12
N ALA A 429 10.58 -21.62 -28.96
CA ALA A 429 9.91 -21.80 -27.68
C ALA A 429 8.61 -20.97 -27.54
N SER A 430 8.55 -19.82 -28.23
CA SER A 430 7.45 -18.84 -28.19
C SER A 430 7.24 -18.23 -29.58
N LYS A 431 5.99 -17.92 -29.93
CA LYS A 431 5.68 -17.04 -31.10
C LYS A 431 6.14 -15.60 -30.90
N TYR A 432 6.27 -15.18 -29.64
CA TYR A 432 6.67 -13.84 -29.25
C TYR A 432 8.16 -13.84 -28.91
N GLU A 433 8.94 -13.09 -29.69
CA GLU A 433 10.40 -12.91 -29.51
C GLU A 433 10.73 -12.42 -28.09
N GLU A 434 9.87 -11.56 -27.52
CA GLU A 434 10.04 -10.99 -26.17
C GLU A 434 9.93 -12.02 -25.04
N LEU A 435 9.48 -13.25 -25.32
CA LEU A 435 9.34 -14.34 -24.35
C LEU A 435 10.20 -15.56 -24.68
N GLU A 436 10.90 -15.55 -25.81
CA GLU A 436 11.64 -16.71 -26.30
C GLU A 436 12.73 -17.15 -25.31
N ASN A 437 13.59 -16.24 -24.84
CA ASN A 437 14.67 -16.58 -23.92
C ASN A 437 14.13 -17.09 -22.58
N LEU A 438 13.05 -16.49 -22.08
CA LEU A 438 12.40 -16.93 -20.84
C LEU A 438 11.83 -18.34 -20.97
N TYR A 439 11.10 -18.65 -22.04
CA TYR A 439 10.53 -19.98 -22.26
C TYR A 439 11.60 -21.03 -22.56
N ALA A 440 12.66 -20.66 -23.29
CA ALA A 440 13.83 -21.51 -23.49
C ALA A 440 14.55 -21.82 -22.17
N SER A 441 14.69 -20.83 -21.28
CA SER A 441 15.24 -21.01 -19.92
C SER A 441 14.42 -22.00 -19.11
N VAL A 442 13.09 -21.89 -19.13
CA VAL A 442 12.18 -22.88 -18.51
C VAL A 442 12.47 -24.29 -19.05
N GLY A 443 12.55 -24.45 -20.38
CA GLY A 443 12.86 -25.74 -21.01
C GLY A 443 14.21 -26.31 -20.57
N LYS A 444 15.26 -25.47 -20.55
CA LYS A 444 16.61 -25.83 -20.12
C LYS A 444 16.63 -26.32 -18.66
N VAL A 445 16.04 -25.55 -17.74
CA VAL A 445 16.00 -25.88 -16.31
C VAL A 445 15.24 -27.17 -16.06
N VAL A 446 14.16 -27.42 -16.79
CA VAL A 446 13.42 -28.68 -16.68
C VAL A 446 14.28 -29.84 -17.17
N PHE A 447 14.88 -29.74 -18.35
CA PHE A 447 15.69 -30.82 -18.93
C PHE A 447 16.91 -31.15 -18.06
N GLU A 448 17.69 -30.13 -17.68
CA GLU A 448 18.88 -30.29 -16.83
C GLU A 448 18.51 -30.82 -15.44
N GLY A 449 17.42 -30.32 -14.84
CA GLY A 449 16.95 -30.79 -13.54
C GLY A 449 16.55 -32.26 -13.53
N LEU A 450 15.82 -32.72 -14.55
CA LEU A 450 15.47 -34.13 -14.72
C LEU A 450 16.72 -35.00 -14.94
N ALA A 451 17.63 -34.57 -15.82
CA ALA A 451 18.87 -35.30 -16.12
C ALA A 451 19.81 -35.39 -14.91
N ASN A 452 19.92 -34.32 -14.13
CA ASN A 452 20.76 -34.28 -12.93
C ASN A 452 20.22 -35.21 -11.84
N TYR A 453 18.90 -35.20 -11.61
CA TYR A 453 18.28 -36.14 -10.69
C TYR A 453 18.32 -37.58 -11.23
N GLU A 454 18.29 -37.83 -12.54
CA GLU A 454 18.47 -39.19 -13.06
C GLU A 454 19.89 -39.72 -12.78
N LYS A 455 20.92 -38.89 -13.01
CA LYS A 455 22.34 -39.29 -12.89
C LYS A 455 22.84 -39.36 -11.44
N ASN A 456 22.41 -38.42 -10.58
CA ASN A 456 22.92 -38.33 -9.21
C ASN A 456 22.08 -39.17 -8.24
N GLN A 457 22.48 -40.42 -7.99
CA GLN A 457 21.77 -41.36 -7.12
C GLN A 457 21.60 -40.89 -5.66
N GLN A 458 22.39 -39.92 -5.20
CA GLN A 458 22.29 -39.35 -3.85
C GLN A 458 21.42 -38.08 -3.78
N ALA A 459 20.92 -37.57 -4.90
CA ALA A 459 20.11 -36.36 -4.93
C ALA A 459 18.81 -36.51 -4.12
N SER A 460 18.51 -35.51 -3.29
CA SER A 460 17.26 -35.48 -2.51
C SER A 460 16.05 -35.16 -3.40
N PRO A 461 14.87 -35.73 -3.15
CA PRO A 461 13.65 -35.43 -3.92
C PRO A 461 13.27 -33.94 -3.93
N SER A 462 13.64 -33.18 -2.89
CA SER A 462 13.39 -31.74 -2.81
C SER A 462 14.12 -30.94 -3.89
N SER A 463 15.23 -31.45 -4.45
CA SER A 463 15.95 -30.82 -5.56
C SER A 463 15.11 -30.72 -6.83
N LEU A 464 14.14 -31.64 -7.02
CA LEU A 464 13.22 -31.62 -8.16
C LEU A 464 12.10 -30.58 -8.03
N TYR A 465 11.96 -29.92 -6.88
CA TYR A 465 10.83 -29.02 -6.65
C TYR A 465 10.74 -27.91 -7.69
N GLY A 466 11.84 -27.19 -7.93
CA GLY A 466 11.90 -26.15 -8.95
C GLY A 466 11.59 -26.69 -10.34
N THR A 467 12.27 -27.78 -10.72
CA THR A 467 12.10 -28.48 -12.01
C THR A 467 10.64 -28.85 -12.27
N LEU A 468 9.97 -29.50 -11.32
CA LEU A 468 8.59 -29.95 -11.47
C LEU A 468 7.60 -28.78 -11.46
N MET A 469 7.87 -27.71 -10.71
CA MET A 469 7.03 -26.50 -10.72
C MET A 469 7.12 -25.74 -12.04
N MET A 470 8.31 -25.70 -12.66
CA MET A 470 8.51 -25.11 -13.99
C MET A 470 7.86 -25.96 -15.08
N LEU A 471 8.02 -27.29 -15.02
CA LEU A 471 7.34 -28.22 -15.92
C LEU A 471 5.82 -28.10 -15.80
N LYS A 472 5.31 -27.99 -14.56
CA LYS A 472 3.89 -27.77 -14.30
C LYS A 472 3.39 -26.49 -14.96
N ALA A 473 4.12 -25.38 -14.84
CA ALA A 473 3.75 -24.11 -15.48
C ALA A 473 3.65 -24.27 -17.01
N ALA A 474 4.63 -24.92 -17.63
CA ALA A 474 4.64 -25.19 -19.07
C ALA A 474 3.48 -26.08 -19.54
N CYS A 475 3.01 -27.00 -18.68
CA CYS A 475 1.93 -27.94 -18.99
C CYS A 475 0.52 -27.40 -18.70
N VAL A 476 0.36 -26.22 -18.07
CA VAL A 476 -0.97 -25.68 -17.69
C VAL A 476 -1.87 -25.52 -18.91
N ASN A 477 -1.36 -24.89 -19.98
CA ASN A 477 -2.13 -24.64 -21.20
C ASN A 477 -1.83 -25.67 -22.32
N ASN A 478 -0.62 -26.24 -22.33
CA ASN A 478 -0.19 -27.20 -23.36
C ASN A 478 0.26 -28.51 -22.70
N GLN A 479 -0.68 -29.42 -22.46
CA GLN A 479 -0.37 -30.71 -21.82
C GLN A 479 0.56 -31.60 -22.67
N SER A 480 0.70 -31.36 -23.98
CA SER A 480 1.66 -32.08 -24.84
C SER A 480 3.11 -31.64 -24.66
N TYR A 481 3.37 -30.55 -23.94
CA TYR A 481 4.73 -30.11 -23.67
C TYR A 481 5.59 -31.21 -23.02
N ILE A 482 5.00 -31.99 -22.11
CA ILE A 482 5.70 -33.08 -21.41
C ILE A 482 6.15 -34.19 -22.36
N ASP A 483 5.55 -34.33 -23.55
CA ASP A 483 5.92 -35.38 -24.50
C ASP A 483 7.38 -35.24 -24.97
N ARG A 484 7.89 -34.00 -25.09
CA ARG A 484 9.30 -33.72 -25.42
C ARG A 484 10.27 -34.30 -24.40
N LEU A 485 9.81 -34.47 -23.17
CA LEU A 485 10.61 -34.84 -22.00
C LEU A 485 10.13 -36.17 -21.41
N ILE A 486 9.26 -36.90 -22.10
CA ILE A 486 8.55 -38.03 -21.50
C ILE A 486 9.49 -39.16 -21.09
N THR A 487 10.53 -39.41 -21.90
CA THR A 487 11.54 -40.44 -21.62
C THR A 487 12.33 -40.15 -20.35
N PRO A 488 13.05 -39.00 -20.22
CA PRO A 488 13.76 -38.68 -18.98
C PRO A 488 12.80 -38.51 -17.78
N PHE A 489 11.63 -37.91 -17.99
CA PHE A 489 10.62 -37.76 -16.94
C PHE A 489 10.14 -39.11 -16.39
N MET A 490 9.93 -40.11 -17.24
CA MET A 490 9.49 -41.45 -16.81
C MET A 490 10.53 -42.18 -15.99
N ARG A 491 11.82 -42.03 -16.33
CA ARG A 491 12.91 -42.59 -15.53
C ARG A 491 13.01 -41.93 -14.15
N VAL A 492 12.86 -40.61 -14.10
CA VAL A 492 12.78 -39.86 -12.83
C VAL A 492 11.57 -40.31 -12.01
N LEU A 493 10.40 -40.46 -12.63
CA LEU A 493 9.18 -40.91 -11.95
C LEU A 493 9.31 -42.34 -11.41
N GLN A 494 9.93 -43.24 -12.17
CA GLN A 494 10.23 -44.61 -11.74
C GLN A 494 11.17 -44.60 -10.52
N ARG A 495 12.20 -43.76 -10.54
CA ARG A 495 13.11 -43.58 -9.41
C ARG A 495 12.39 -43.03 -8.17
N MET A 496 11.62 -41.95 -8.31
CA MET A 496 10.82 -41.37 -7.20
C MET A 496 9.87 -42.41 -6.58
N THR A 497 9.26 -43.24 -7.43
CA THR A 497 8.40 -44.34 -6.99
C THR A 497 9.18 -45.39 -6.20
N LYS A 498 10.35 -45.80 -6.70
CA LYS A 498 11.22 -46.76 -6.00
C LYS A 498 11.67 -46.23 -4.63
N GLU A 499 12.07 -44.97 -4.55
CA GLU A 499 12.48 -44.31 -3.29
C GLU A 499 11.32 -44.19 -2.29
N HIS A 500 10.11 -43.88 -2.78
CA HIS A 500 8.91 -43.82 -1.96
C HIS A 500 8.56 -45.18 -1.36
N LEU A 501 8.66 -46.25 -2.17
CA LEU A 501 8.34 -47.62 -1.77
C LEU A 501 9.44 -48.26 -0.90
N SER A 502 10.71 -47.92 -1.09
CA SER A 502 11.80 -48.46 -0.28
C SER A 502 11.82 -47.87 1.14
N ASN A 503 11.35 -46.63 1.30
CA ASN A 503 11.42 -45.89 2.56
C ASN A 503 10.07 -45.83 3.29
N HIS A 504 9.49 -46.99 3.62
CA HIS A 504 8.19 -47.11 4.33
C HIS A 504 8.13 -46.41 5.68
N THR A 505 9.27 -46.21 6.36
CA THR A 505 9.37 -45.48 7.64
C THR A 505 9.59 -43.97 7.45
N ALA A 506 10.13 -43.52 6.31
CA ALA A 506 10.41 -42.11 6.03
C ALA A 506 9.29 -41.38 5.27
N THR A 507 8.29 -42.09 4.77
CA THR A 507 7.12 -41.53 4.07
C THR A 507 6.25 -40.65 4.98
N LYS A 508 6.24 -40.91 6.30
CA LYS A 508 5.70 -39.99 7.32
C LYS A 508 6.61 -38.78 7.59
N ASN A 509 7.91 -38.91 7.37
CA ASN A 509 8.93 -37.91 7.70
C ASN A 509 9.28 -36.96 6.54
N ASN A 510 8.90 -37.27 5.29
CA ASN A 510 9.22 -36.42 4.13
C ASN A 510 7.97 -36.12 3.27
N PRO A 511 7.06 -35.24 3.75
CA PRO A 511 5.80 -34.93 3.06
C PRO A 511 6.01 -34.33 1.66
N MET A 512 7.12 -33.62 1.45
CA MET A 512 7.46 -32.97 0.19
C MET A 512 7.73 -33.97 -0.94
N ALA A 513 8.37 -35.09 -0.66
CA ALA A 513 8.62 -36.13 -1.67
C ALA A 513 7.29 -36.74 -2.18
N CYS A 514 6.34 -36.96 -1.27
CA CYS A 514 5.00 -37.44 -1.62
C CYS A 514 4.23 -36.44 -2.47
N GLU A 515 4.27 -35.14 -2.11
CA GLU A 515 3.64 -34.08 -2.89
C GLU A 515 4.22 -33.97 -4.30
N LEU A 516 5.53 -34.11 -4.45
CA LEU A 516 6.19 -34.13 -5.76
C LEU A 516 5.81 -35.35 -6.58
N LEU A 517 5.69 -36.52 -5.98
CA LEU A 517 5.22 -37.72 -6.67
C LEU A 517 3.78 -37.56 -7.16
N ILE A 518 2.89 -37.03 -6.31
CA ILE A 518 1.50 -36.71 -6.68
C ILE A 518 1.46 -35.71 -7.84
N LEU A 519 2.28 -34.66 -7.78
CA LEU A 519 2.40 -33.68 -8.86
C LEU A 519 2.85 -34.35 -10.16
N SER A 520 3.86 -35.22 -10.10
CA SER A 520 4.37 -35.92 -11.28
C SER A 520 3.32 -36.84 -11.90
N LEU A 521 2.51 -37.54 -11.09
CA LEU A 521 1.38 -38.34 -11.58
C LEU A 521 0.30 -37.45 -12.25
N ASP A 522 0.02 -36.27 -11.67
CA ASP A 522 -0.97 -35.34 -12.21
C ASP A 522 -0.58 -34.80 -13.60
N LEU A 523 0.73 -34.61 -13.84
CA LEU A 523 1.25 -34.16 -15.14
C LEU A 523 1.03 -35.18 -16.27
N VAL A 524 1.00 -36.48 -15.95
CA VAL A 524 0.90 -37.55 -16.94
C VAL A 524 -0.47 -38.22 -17.00
N LYS A 525 -1.40 -37.88 -16.09
CA LYS A 525 -2.72 -38.51 -15.94
C LYS A 525 -3.55 -38.59 -17.23
N ASN A 526 -3.37 -37.62 -18.13
CA ASN A 526 -4.09 -37.52 -19.41
C ASN A 526 -3.25 -37.97 -20.61
N ARG A 527 -1.96 -38.26 -20.43
CA ARG A 527 -1.00 -38.50 -21.53
C ARG A 527 -0.79 -39.97 -21.86
N VAL A 528 -1.29 -40.89 -21.02
CA VAL A 528 -0.90 -42.30 -21.11
C VAL A 528 -1.33 -42.98 -22.42
N VAL A 529 -2.42 -42.51 -23.04
CA VAL A 529 -2.89 -42.99 -24.35
C VAL A 529 -1.91 -42.64 -25.48
N VAL A 530 -1.18 -41.53 -25.33
CA VAL A 530 -0.24 -40.99 -26.33
C VAL A 530 1.19 -41.52 -26.11
N MET A 531 1.47 -42.13 -24.96
CA MET A 531 2.79 -42.72 -24.67
C MET A 531 3.05 -43.94 -25.56
N GLY A 532 4.29 -44.09 -26.04
CA GLY A 532 4.75 -45.29 -26.76
C GLY A 532 4.61 -46.56 -25.91
N ALA A 533 4.57 -47.73 -26.56
CA ALA A 533 4.26 -49.02 -25.92
C ALA A 533 5.18 -49.34 -24.73
N GLU A 534 6.49 -49.17 -24.87
CA GLU A 534 7.48 -49.43 -23.81
C GLU A 534 7.31 -48.51 -22.59
N ILE A 535 7.09 -47.22 -22.83
CA ILE A 535 6.88 -46.23 -21.77
C ILE A 535 5.57 -46.52 -21.03
N ARG A 536 4.52 -46.86 -21.78
CA ARG A 536 3.21 -47.23 -21.23
C ARG A 536 3.29 -48.49 -20.37
N LYS A 537 4.02 -49.51 -20.83
CA LYS A 537 4.27 -50.75 -20.07
C LYS A 537 4.99 -50.45 -18.76
N THR A 538 6.02 -49.60 -18.79
CA THR A 538 6.76 -49.19 -17.58
C THR A 538 5.86 -48.40 -16.62
N PHE A 539 5.10 -47.45 -17.12
CA PHE A 539 4.21 -46.61 -16.31
C PHE A 539 3.09 -47.43 -15.65
N ILE A 540 2.39 -48.28 -16.40
CA ILE A 540 1.29 -49.09 -15.86
C ILE A 540 1.84 -50.23 -15.00
N GLY A 541 2.73 -51.04 -15.56
CA GLY A 541 3.17 -52.30 -14.94
C GLY A 541 4.15 -52.13 -13.78
N THR A 542 5.03 -51.12 -13.83
CA THR A 542 6.03 -50.93 -12.77
C THR A 542 5.62 -49.84 -11.79
N ILE A 543 5.17 -48.68 -12.30
CA ILE A 543 4.90 -47.52 -11.45
C ILE A 543 3.51 -47.61 -10.80
N LEU A 544 2.43 -47.72 -11.59
CA LEU A 544 1.07 -47.72 -11.04
C LEU A 544 0.79 -48.97 -10.20
N VAL A 545 1.08 -50.17 -10.71
CA VAL A 545 0.88 -51.42 -9.95
C VAL A 545 1.72 -51.40 -8.67
N GLY A 546 2.99 -51.01 -8.76
CA GLY A 546 3.88 -50.91 -7.59
C GLY A 546 3.36 -49.95 -6.52
N LEU A 547 2.79 -48.80 -6.93
CA LEU A 547 2.17 -47.86 -5.99
C LEU A 547 0.85 -48.40 -5.42
N ILE A 548 0.02 -49.08 -6.20
CA ILE A 548 -1.27 -49.63 -5.73
C ILE A 548 -1.03 -50.75 -4.70
N GLU A 549 -0.08 -51.64 -4.95
CA GLU A 549 0.17 -52.80 -4.08
C GLU A 549 0.87 -52.42 -2.78
N LYS A 550 1.79 -51.44 -2.83
CA LYS A 550 2.73 -51.19 -1.72
C LYS A 550 2.53 -49.84 -1.04
N SER A 551 1.94 -48.83 -1.68
CA SER A 551 1.80 -47.51 -1.05
C SER A 551 0.73 -47.52 0.06
N THR A 552 1.07 -46.95 1.21
CA THR A 552 0.13 -46.77 2.34
C THR A 552 -0.45 -45.34 2.41
N ASP A 553 -0.02 -44.41 1.55
CA ASP A 553 -0.51 -43.02 1.55
C ASP A 553 -1.79 -42.85 0.71
N ILE A 554 -2.88 -42.49 1.40
CA ILE A 554 -4.21 -42.25 0.82
C ILE A 554 -4.17 -41.15 -0.27
N ARG A 555 -3.30 -40.15 -0.14
CA ARG A 555 -3.20 -39.04 -1.10
C ARG A 555 -2.69 -39.52 -2.46
N ILE A 556 -1.74 -40.46 -2.46
CA ILE A 556 -1.22 -41.08 -3.68
C ILE A 556 -2.30 -41.95 -4.32
N MET A 557 -3.03 -42.74 -3.53
CA MET A 557 -4.15 -43.54 -4.04
C MET A 557 -5.23 -42.67 -4.69
N LYS A 558 -5.57 -41.52 -4.09
CA LYS A 558 -6.47 -40.53 -4.70
C LYS A 558 -5.91 -39.94 -6.00
N ALA A 559 -4.60 -39.74 -6.11
CA ALA A 559 -3.97 -39.26 -7.33
C ALA A 559 -4.02 -40.30 -8.46
N ILE A 560 -3.77 -41.58 -8.12
CA ILE A 560 -3.85 -42.70 -9.06
C ILE A 560 -5.27 -42.87 -9.61
N ALA A 561 -6.30 -42.75 -8.76
CA ALA A 561 -7.69 -42.83 -9.18
C ALA A 561 -8.09 -41.78 -10.22
N LYS A 562 -7.37 -40.65 -10.29
CA LYS A 562 -7.61 -39.58 -11.29
C LYS A 562 -6.95 -39.84 -12.64
N VAL A 563 -6.11 -40.88 -12.76
CA VAL A 563 -5.49 -41.25 -14.03
C VAL A 563 -6.55 -41.85 -14.95
N LYS A 564 -6.76 -41.24 -16.13
CA LYS A 564 -7.89 -41.54 -17.02
C LYS A 564 -7.97 -43.01 -17.47
N ILE A 565 -6.87 -43.77 -17.39
CA ILE A 565 -6.88 -45.21 -17.70
C ILE A 565 -7.78 -45.98 -16.75
N LEU A 566 -7.78 -45.70 -15.44
CA LEU A 566 -8.68 -46.39 -14.52
C LEU A 566 -10.14 -46.08 -14.85
N GLY A 567 -10.46 -44.82 -15.21
CA GLY A 567 -11.80 -44.44 -15.66
C GLY A 567 -12.24 -45.23 -16.89
N CYS A 568 -11.38 -45.40 -17.90
CA CYS A 568 -11.70 -46.20 -19.08
C CYS A 568 -11.71 -47.71 -18.80
N PHE A 569 -10.82 -48.26 -17.97
CA PHE A 569 -10.82 -49.69 -17.60
C PHE A 569 -12.03 -50.07 -16.73
N ILE A 570 -12.53 -49.15 -15.91
CA ILE A 570 -13.76 -49.34 -15.12
C ILE A 570 -15.01 -49.22 -16.02
N LEU A 571 -15.00 -48.32 -17.00
CA LEU A 571 -16.09 -48.17 -17.97
C LEU A 571 -16.10 -49.22 -19.10
N LEU A 572 -14.99 -49.94 -19.33
CA LEU A 572 -14.89 -51.03 -20.32
C LEU A 572 -15.13 -52.42 -19.71
N ASN A 573 -15.19 -52.54 -18.38
CA ASN A 573 -15.55 -53.77 -17.66
C ASN A 573 -17.01 -53.76 -17.14
N HIS A 574 -17.80 -52.80 -17.60
CA HIS A 574 -19.26 -52.75 -17.54
C HIS A 574 -19.78 -52.54 -18.97
#